data_AF-A0A947ZD72-F1
#
_entry.id   AF-A0A947ZD72-F1
#
_cell.length_a   1.000
_cell.length_b   1.000
_cell.length_c   1.000
_cell.angle_alpha   90.00
_cell.angle_beta   90.00
_cell.angle_gamma   90.00
#
_symmetry.space_group_name_H-M   'P 1'
#
loop_
_entity.id
_entity.type
_entity.pdbx_description
1 polymer ?
#
loop_
_entity_poly.entity_id
_entity_poly.type
_entity_poly.pdbx_seq_one_letter_code
_entity_poly.pdbx_strand_id
1 'polypeptide(L)'
;MKNLFCFAIILAVGLTGCKDKKKEEAAPKDPVKAPVMAPAKKVLPKKDVKKVVKVAPKKVELAGPGFKKIPNINGLVADVPAVAVPNGIGGAAGFHSKDNSFSFTLREIKGAAQKETFKKAKKDIKAMFFKKMIKAKKTKDGWVFIYHMKNPNEKTSKKIPVIFSFEIKRTIEGKVYKCYGGIEVEKGMDDVIKACNSIKKG
;
A
#
# COMPACT_ATOMS: atom_id res chain seq x y z
N MET A 1 12.82 -6.34 53.36
CA MET A 1 11.40 -6.45 53.75
C MET A 1 10.59 -6.73 52.49
N LYS A 2 10.00 -7.93 52.42
CA LYS A 2 9.24 -8.47 51.28
C LYS A 2 7.77 -8.16 51.53
N ASN A 3 7.04 -7.57 50.57
CA ASN A 3 5.58 -7.60 50.59
C ASN A 3 5.05 -8.14 49.26
N LEU A 4 4.52 -9.34 49.40
CA LEU A 4 3.83 -10.20 48.46
C LEU A 4 2.35 -9.80 48.51
N PHE A 5 1.72 -9.47 47.39
CA PHE A 5 0.26 -9.42 47.30
C PHE A 5 -0.20 -10.26 46.11
N CYS A 6 -0.59 -11.50 46.43
CA CYS A 6 -1.47 -12.32 45.64
C CYS A 6 -2.90 -11.77 45.77
N PHE A 7 -3.57 -11.52 44.66
CA PHE A 7 -5.03 -11.60 44.59
C PHE A 7 -5.42 -12.47 43.41
N ALA A 8 -5.79 -13.70 43.72
CA ALA A 8 -6.60 -14.56 42.88
C ALA A 8 -8.07 -14.34 43.27
N ILE A 9 -8.93 -14.06 42.29
CA ILE A 9 -10.39 -14.10 42.44
C ILE A 9 -10.98 -14.86 41.23
N ILE A 10 -12.05 -15.56 41.55
CA ILE A 10 -12.66 -16.74 40.94
C ILE A 10 -13.76 -16.38 39.92
N LEU A 11 -13.92 -17.31 38.95
CA LEU A 11 -15.05 -17.67 38.06
C LEU A 11 -16.44 -16.99 38.22
N ALA A 12 -17.08 -16.71 37.07
CA ALA A 12 -18.49 -17.06 36.73
C ALA A 12 -18.72 -16.77 35.22
N VAL A 13 -18.84 -17.76 34.33
CA VAL A 13 -20.08 -18.43 33.85
C VAL A 13 -21.25 -17.46 33.60
N GLY A 14 -21.65 -17.36 32.32
CA GLY A 14 -22.83 -16.62 31.88
C GLY A 14 -23.16 -16.90 30.41
N LEU A 15 -23.61 -18.12 30.11
CA LEU A 15 -24.40 -18.44 28.91
C LEU A 15 -25.84 -17.99 29.17
N THR A 16 -26.43 -17.20 28.27
CA THR A 16 -27.78 -17.36 27.69
C THR A 16 -28.23 -16.06 27.03
N GLY A 17 -28.64 -16.16 25.77
CA GLY A 17 -29.17 -15.03 24.99
C GLY A 17 -29.90 -15.56 23.77
N CYS A 18 -31.08 -16.12 24.00
CA CYS A 18 -32.09 -16.46 23.00
C CYS A 18 -32.41 -15.23 22.13
N LYS A 19 -32.45 -15.40 20.79
CA LYS A 19 -33.33 -14.61 19.91
C LYS A 19 -33.79 -15.44 18.72
N ASP A 20 -35.05 -15.83 18.84
CA ASP A 20 -36.12 -15.80 17.83
C ASP A 20 -36.01 -16.59 16.53
N LYS A 21 -36.91 -17.58 16.50
CA LYS A 21 -37.49 -18.23 15.32
C LYS A 21 -38.10 -17.19 14.38
N LYS A 22 -37.77 -17.29 13.09
CA LYS A 22 -38.67 -16.90 12.00
C LYS A 22 -38.94 -18.12 11.13
N LYS A 23 -40.21 -18.48 11.03
CA LYS A 23 -40.81 -19.57 10.25
C LYS A 23 -41.67 -18.90 9.18
N GLU A 24 -41.44 -19.23 7.92
CA GLU A 24 -42.30 -19.05 6.72
C GLU A 24 -41.36 -19.16 5.50
N GLU A 25 -41.66 -19.76 4.38
CA GLU A 25 -42.70 -20.69 3.93
C GLU A 25 -42.18 -21.29 2.60
N ALA A 26 -42.91 -22.28 2.10
CA ALA A 26 -42.65 -23.19 1.01
C ALA A 26 -42.09 -22.63 -0.31
N ALA A 27 -41.31 -23.51 -0.95
CA ALA A 27 -40.95 -23.48 -2.36
C ALA A 27 -42.17 -23.78 -3.26
N PRO A 28 -42.19 -23.23 -4.49
CA PRO A 28 -42.78 -23.92 -5.62
C PRO A 28 -41.73 -24.35 -6.65
N LYS A 29 -42.07 -25.46 -7.30
CA LYS A 29 -41.31 -26.27 -8.25
C LYS A 29 -41.25 -25.60 -9.65
N ASP A 30 -40.21 -25.98 -10.39
CA ASP A 30 -39.85 -25.69 -11.79
C ASP A 30 -40.99 -25.77 -12.84
N PRO A 31 -40.75 -25.51 -14.16
CA PRO A 31 -39.89 -24.51 -14.81
C PRO A 31 -40.64 -23.70 -15.90
N VAL A 32 -40.39 -22.40 -16.04
CA VAL A 32 -40.86 -21.65 -17.22
C VAL A 32 -39.84 -21.75 -18.35
N LYS A 33 -40.26 -22.42 -19.42
CA LYS A 33 -39.56 -22.59 -20.70
C LYS A 33 -39.28 -21.21 -21.32
N ALA A 34 -38.01 -20.80 -21.36
CA ALA A 34 -37.60 -19.59 -22.05
C ALA A 34 -37.70 -19.78 -23.58
N PRO A 35 -38.22 -18.80 -24.34
CA PRO A 35 -38.23 -18.86 -25.80
C PRO A 35 -36.82 -18.69 -26.36
N VAL A 36 -36.48 -19.60 -27.29
CA VAL A 36 -35.25 -19.62 -28.07
C VAL A 36 -35.24 -18.39 -28.98
N MET A 37 -34.44 -17.37 -28.66
CA MET A 37 -34.14 -16.30 -29.60
C MET A 37 -32.92 -16.66 -30.44
N ALA A 38 -33.14 -16.65 -31.75
CA ALA A 38 -32.18 -16.91 -32.82
C ALA A 38 -30.90 -16.04 -32.72
N PRO A 39 -29.77 -16.48 -33.31
CA PRO A 39 -28.53 -15.73 -33.27
C PRO A 39 -28.66 -14.45 -34.09
N ALA A 40 -28.60 -13.31 -33.41
CA ALA A 40 -28.41 -12.02 -34.06
C ALA A 40 -27.03 -12.01 -34.74
N LYS A 41 -27.00 -12.14 -36.07
CA LYS A 41 -25.86 -11.77 -36.91
C LYS A 41 -25.57 -10.29 -36.70
N LYS A 42 -24.69 -9.96 -35.76
CA LYS A 42 -24.05 -8.63 -35.73
C LYS A 42 -22.96 -8.62 -36.80
N VAL A 43 -23.33 -8.01 -37.92
CA VAL A 43 -22.43 -7.54 -38.96
C VAL A 43 -21.34 -6.70 -38.30
N LEU A 44 -20.09 -7.17 -38.38
CA LEU A 44 -18.90 -6.39 -38.03
C LEU A 44 -18.68 -5.34 -39.12
N PRO A 45 -18.72 -4.03 -38.84
CA PRO A 45 -18.12 -3.07 -39.74
C PRO A 45 -16.59 -3.24 -39.69
N LYS A 46 -16.00 -3.64 -40.82
CA LYS A 46 -14.57 -3.48 -41.11
C LYS A 46 -14.29 -1.99 -41.32
N LYS A 47 -13.49 -1.40 -40.44
CA LYS A 47 -12.76 -0.11 -40.48
C LYS A 47 -12.68 0.35 -39.02
N ASP A 48 -11.54 0.56 -38.37
CA ASP A 48 -10.23 0.96 -38.84
C ASP A 48 -9.16 0.29 -37.98
N VAL A 49 -8.10 -0.18 -38.62
CA VAL A 49 -6.86 -0.54 -37.94
C VAL A 49 -6.33 0.74 -37.30
N LYS A 50 -6.67 0.98 -36.03
CA LYS A 50 -5.96 1.95 -35.20
C LYS A 50 -4.51 1.49 -35.17
N LYS A 51 -3.70 2.16 -35.99
CA LYS A 51 -2.25 2.20 -35.95
C LYS A 51 -1.85 2.13 -34.48
N VAL A 52 -1.25 1.01 -34.07
CA VAL A 52 -0.63 0.88 -32.76
C VAL A 52 0.50 1.88 -32.77
N VAL A 53 0.19 3.11 -32.32
CA VAL A 53 1.19 4.10 -32.01
C VAL A 53 1.96 3.46 -30.87
N LYS A 54 3.16 2.99 -31.20
CA LYS A 54 4.19 2.60 -30.26
C LYS A 54 4.44 3.85 -29.42
N VAL A 55 3.71 3.99 -28.31
CA VAL A 55 3.92 5.07 -27.35
C VAL A 55 5.27 4.77 -26.73
N ALA A 56 6.32 5.31 -27.35
CA ALA A 56 7.63 5.38 -26.74
C ALA A 56 7.41 5.97 -25.34
N PRO A 57 8.06 5.43 -24.28
CA PRO A 57 7.93 5.98 -22.94
C PRO A 57 8.26 7.46 -23.04
N LYS A 58 7.24 8.30 -22.90
CA LYS A 58 7.37 9.74 -23.01
C LYS A 58 8.41 10.12 -21.97
N LYS A 59 9.59 10.53 -22.43
CA LYS A 59 10.60 11.12 -21.55
C LYS A 59 9.94 12.38 -21.01
N VAL A 60 9.35 12.26 -19.83
CA VAL A 60 8.66 13.35 -19.15
C VAL A 60 9.72 14.40 -18.89
N GLU A 61 9.58 15.55 -19.53
CA GLU A 61 10.43 16.69 -19.31
C GLU A 61 10.17 17.20 -17.89
N LEU A 62 11.16 16.95 -17.03
CA LEU A 62 11.13 17.25 -15.62
C LEU A 62 11.33 18.76 -15.46
N ALA A 63 10.28 19.51 -15.11
CA ALA A 63 10.50 20.70 -14.31
C ALA A 63 11.34 20.26 -13.08
N GLY A 64 12.45 20.95 -12.82
CA GLY A 64 13.57 20.42 -12.05
C GLY A 64 13.23 19.97 -10.61
N PRO A 65 14.13 19.17 -9.98
CA PRO A 65 14.04 18.81 -8.58
C PRO A 65 13.91 20.06 -7.70
N GLY A 66 12.92 20.05 -6.81
CA GLY A 66 12.63 21.16 -5.91
C GLY A 66 12.09 20.62 -4.60
N PHE A 67 12.61 21.14 -3.49
CA PHE A 67 12.11 20.80 -2.17
C PHE A 67 10.66 21.30 -2.03
N LYS A 68 9.71 20.37 -1.95
CA LYS A 68 8.29 20.66 -1.69
C LYS A 68 7.95 20.32 -0.24
N LYS A 69 7.09 21.14 0.39
CA LYS A 69 6.53 20.84 1.72
C LYS A 69 5.77 19.52 1.67
N ILE A 70 6.06 18.61 2.60
CA ILE A 70 5.32 17.37 2.72
C ILE A 70 3.97 17.70 3.37
N PRO A 71 2.83 17.37 2.75
CA PRO A 71 1.52 17.68 3.31
C PRO A 71 1.29 16.88 4.60
N ASN A 72 0.40 17.37 5.47
CA ASN A 72 -0.07 16.68 6.68
C ASN A 72 1.05 16.31 7.69
N ILE A 73 2.22 16.95 7.59
CA ILE A 73 3.31 16.85 8.56
C ILE A 73 4.06 18.19 8.65
N ASN A 74 4.34 18.63 9.87
CA ASN A 74 4.86 19.98 10.09
C ASN A 74 6.37 20.07 9.85
N GLY A 75 6.78 21.12 9.13
CA GLY A 75 8.17 21.56 9.03
C GLY A 75 9.10 20.69 8.19
N LEU A 76 8.57 19.74 7.41
CA LEU A 76 9.39 18.87 6.57
C LEU A 76 9.18 19.15 5.08
N VAL A 77 10.28 19.09 4.32
CA VAL A 77 10.31 19.18 2.86
C VAL A 77 11.00 17.95 2.27
N ALA A 78 10.65 17.61 1.04
CA ALA A 78 11.27 16.54 0.26
C ALA A 78 11.58 17.02 -1.16
N ASP A 79 12.73 16.63 -1.69
CA ASP A 79 13.03 16.74 -3.13
C ASP A 79 12.22 15.67 -3.86
N VAL A 80 11.19 16.10 -4.59
CA VAL A 80 10.26 15.22 -5.29
C VAL A 80 10.16 15.62 -6.78
N PRO A 81 9.85 14.67 -7.68
CA PRO A 81 9.66 14.98 -9.10
C PRO A 81 8.58 16.04 -9.31
N ALA A 82 8.64 16.79 -10.42
CA ALA A 82 7.59 17.76 -10.77
C ALA A 82 6.19 17.14 -10.85
N VAL A 83 6.10 15.90 -11.34
CA VAL A 83 4.86 15.12 -11.44
C VAL A 83 4.25 14.73 -10.09
N ALA A 84 4.95 14.99 -8.99
CA ALA A 84 4.48 14.72 -7.64
C ALA A 84 3.28 15.61 -7.27
N VAL A 85 2.17 14.95 -6.97
CA VAL A 85 0.94 15.51 -6.40
C VAL A 85 0.96 15.25 -4.90
N PRO A 86 0.74 16.29 -4.05
CA PRO A 86 0.62 16.09 -2.63
C PRO A 86 -0.61 15.22 -2.33
N ASN A 87 -0.50 14.33 -1.34
CA ASN A 87 -1.68 13.68 -0.80
C ASN A 87 -2.60 14.74 -0.20
N GLY A 88 -3.91 14.64 -0.46
CA GLY A 88 -4.90 15.66 -0.11
C GLY A 88 -5.01 15.96 1.40
N ILE A 89 -5.76 17.01 1.72
CA ILE A 89 -6.06 17.40 3.11
C ILE A 89 -6.73 16.23 3.84
N GLY A 90 -6.24 15.90 5.04
CA GLY A 90 -6.71 14.74 5.82
C GLY A 90 -6.18 13.38 5.34
N GLY A 91 -5.41 13.36 4.25
CA GLY A 91 -4.73 12.17 3.75
C GLY A 91 -3.43 11.87 4.49
N ALA A 92 -2.77 10.78 4.08
CA ALA A 92 -1.47 10.42 4.64
C ALA A 92 -0.39 11.43 4.23
N ALA A 93 0.54 11.77 5.12
CA ALA A 93 1.62 12.71 4.79
C ALA A 93 2.50 12.15 3.66
N GLY A 94 2.64 12.83 2.53
CA GLY A 94 3.41 12.32 1.39
C GLY A 94 2.89 12.77 0.03
N PHE A 95 3.32 12.05 -1.01
CA PHE A 95 3.03 12.38 -2.41
C PHE A 95 2.71 11.12 -3.22
N HIS A 96 2.02 11.32 -4.34
CA HIS A 96 1.81 10.32 -5.39
C HIS A 96 1.92 10.99 -6.77
N SER A 97 2.05 10.23 -7.84
CA SER A 97 1.82 10.73 -9.20
C SER A 97 0.40 10.45 -9.66
N LYS A 98 -0.11 11.26 -10.59
CA LYS A 98 -1.46 11.08 -11.17
C LYS A 98 -1.64 9.74 -11.89
N ASP A 99 -0.56 9.21 -12.45
CA ASP A 99 -0.51 7.92 -13.15
C ASP A 99 -0.17 6.75 -12.22
N ASN A 100 -0.08 6.99 -10.90
CA ASN A 100 0.34 6.01 -9.89
C ASN A 100 1.72 5.39 -10.12
N SER A 101 2.53 5.98 -11.02
CA SER A 101 3.91 5.57 -11.26
C SER A 101 4.81 5.78 -10.05
N PHE A 102 4.40 6.52 -9.03
CA PHE A 102 5.08 6.52 -7.74
C PHE A 102 4.14 6.96 -6.62
N SER A 103 4.41 6.47 -5.41
CA SER A 103 3.81 7.00 -4.19
C SER A 103 4.74 6.80 -3.00
N PHE A 104 4.74 7.76 -2.09
CA PHE A 104 5.26 7.54 -0.75
C PHE A 104 4.41 8.23 0.29
N THR A 105 4.42 7.63 1.46
CA THR A 105 3.87 8.15 2.70
C THR A 105 4.99 8.23 3.73
N LEU A 106 5.00 9.31 4.51
CA LEU A 106 5.84 9.50 5.66
C LEU A 106 4.99 9.36 6.92
N ARG A 107 5.48 8.59 7.89
CA ARG A 107 4.82 8.40 9.19
C ARG A 107 5.83 8.57 10.30
N GLU A 108 5.54 9.41 11.28
CA GLU A 108 6.30 9.45 12.52
C GLU A 108 6.06 8.15 13.30
N ILE A 109 7.13 7.47 13.66
CA ILE A 109 7.10 6.29 14.51
C ILE A 109 7.27 6.77 15.95
N LYS A 110 6.41 6.31 16.87
CA LYS A 110 6.47 6.66 18.30
C LYS A 110 6.53 5.41 19.17
N GLY A 111 6.96 5.56 20.42
CA GLY A 111 6.97 4.50 21.43
C GLY A 111 7.83 3.29 21.06
N ALA A 112 7.36 2.08 21.40
CA ALA A 112 8.11 0.83 21.20
C ALA A 112 8.54 0.59 19.74
N ALA A 113 7.73 1.05 18.76
CA ALA A 113 8.05 0.91 17.34
C ALA A 113 9.30 1.71 16.94
N GLN A 114 9.69 2.76 17.67
CA GLN A 114 10.95 3.47 17.43
C GLN A 114 12.15 2.58 17.69
N LYS A 115 12.04 1.65 18.66
CA LYS A 115 13.11 0.72 19.04
C LYS A 115 13.13 -0.55 18.20
N GLU A 116 12.24 -0.67 17.22
CA GLU A 116 12.26 -1.79 16.30
C GLU A 116 13.64 -1.90 15.62
N THR A 117 14.19 -3.12 15.62
CA THR A 117 15.52 -3.42 15.09
C THR A 117 15.45 -3.88 13.64
N PHE A 118 16.54 -3.73 12.90
CA PHE A 118 16.66 -4.25 11.53
C PHE A 118 16.30 -5.75 11.42
N LYS A 119 16.78 -6.57 12.38
CA LYS A 119 16.52 -8.02 12.38
C LYS A 119 15.03 -8.32 12.57
N LYS A 120 14.37 -7.60 13.49
CA LYS A 120 12.93 -7.73 13.72
C LYS A 120 12.13 -7.28 12.49
N ALA A 121 12.38 -6.07 11.99
CA ALA A 121 11.66 -5.54 10.84
C ALA A 121 11.85 -6.42 9.58
N LYS A 122 13.06 -6.94 9.33
CA LYS A 122 13.33 -7.88 8.23
C LYS A 122 12.56 -9.19 8.40
N LYS A 123 12.48 -9.73 9.62
CA LYS A 123 11.69 -10.93 9.93
C LYS A 123 10.21 -10.68 9.68
N ASP A 124 9.69 -9.55 10.16
CA ASP A 124 8.27 -9.20 10.06
C ASP A 124 7.84 -8.99 8.59
N ILE A 125 8.70 -8.39 7.75
CA ILE A 125 8.44 -8.31 6.30
C ILE A 125 8.42 -9.68 5.64
N LYS A 126 9.37 -10.57 5.99
CA LYS A 126 9.44 -11.93 5.42
C LYS A 126 8.30 -12.83 5.87
N ALA A 127 7.71 -12.58 7.04
CA ALA A 127 6.59 -13.35 7.55
C ALA A 127 5.27 -13.06 6.80
N MET A 128 5.19 -11.97 6.04
CA MET A 128 3.99 -11.66 5.25
C MET A 128 4.00 -12.45 3.94
N PHE A 129 3.03 -13.37 3.78
CA PHE A 129 2.90 -14.32 2.66
C PHE A 129 2.90 -13.70 1.24
N PHE A 130 2.68 -12.40 1.13
CA PHE A 130 2.65 -11.69 -0.15
C PHE A 130 3.91 -10.87 -0.43
N LYS A 131 4.90 -10.87 0.46
CA LYS A 131 6.10 -10.05 0.35
C LYS A 131 7.35 -10.87 0.00
N LYS A 132 7.92 -10.64 -1.19
CA LYS A 132 9.23 -11.21 -1.58
C LYS A 132 10.31 -10.12 -1.48
N MET A 133 11.22 -10.27 -0.53
CA MET A 133 12.32 -9.30 -0.33
C MET A 133 13.23 -9.23 -1.57
N ILE A 134 13.46 -8.01 -2.07
CA ILE A 134 14.42 -7.70 -3.15
C ILE A 134 15.71 -7.17 -2.53
N LYS A 135 15.59 -6.19 -1.62
CA LYS A 135 16.72 -5.52 -0.99
C LYS A 135 16.46 -5.32 0.49
N ALA A 136 17.48 -5.58 1.31
CA ALA A 136 17.45 -5.30 2.74
C ALA A 136 18.80 -4.74 3.18
N LYS A 137 18.86 -3.43 3.46
CA LYS A 137 20.07 -2.72 3.84
C LYS A 137 19.89 -2.04 5.18
N LYS A 138 20.81 -2.26 6.12
CA LYS A 138 20.89 -1.48 7.36
C LYS A 138 21.53 -0.13 7.04
N THR A 139 21.02 0.94 7.63
CA THR A 139 21.58 2.31 7.51
C THR A 139 21.96 2.82 8.90
N LYS A 140 22.66 3.96 8.97
CA LYS A 140 22.98 4.61 10.26
C LYS A 140 21.71 4.93 11.05
N ASP A 141 20.66 5.34 10.36
CA ASP A 141 19.41 5.82 10.96
C ASP A 141 18.29 4.77 11.00
N GLY A 142 18.59 3.52 10.61
CA GLY A 142 17.60 2.45 10.55
C GLY A 142 17.85 1.47 9.41
N TRP A 143 17.01 1.51 8.38
CA TRP A 143 17.04 0.55 7.28
C TRP A 143 16.35 1.02 6.01
N VAL A 144 16.63 0.30 4.93
CA VAL A 144 15.94 0.34 3.65
C VAL A 144 15.55 -1.09 3.29
N PHE A 145 14.25 -1.32 3.12
CA PHE A 145 13.70 -2.54 2.54
C PHE A 145 13.05 -2.23 1.21
N ILE A 146 13.27 -3.11 0.23
CA ILE A 146 12.53 -3.13 -1.03
C ILE A 146 12.04 -4.56 -1.21
N TYR A 147 10.77 -4.73 -1.53
CA TYR A 147 10.16 -6.04 -1.69
C TYR A 147 9.02 -5.98 -2.72
N HIS A 148 8.79 -7.09 -3.40
CA HIS A 148 7.58 -7.28 -4.18
C HIS A 148 6.41 -7.54 -3.23
N MET A 149 5.27 -6.91 -3.49
CA MET A 149 4.00 -7.25 -2.85
C MET A 149 3.03 -7.79 -3.90
N LYS A 150 2.46 -8.98 -3.66
CA LYS A 150 1.30 -9.46 -4.43
C LYS A 150 0.03 -8.83 -3.88
N ASN A 151 -0.90 -8.45 -4.75
CA ASN A 151 -2.22 -7.98 -4.33
C ASN A 151 -2.99 -9.14 -3.67
N PRO A 152 -3.34 -9.06 -2.37
CA PRO A 152 -4.00 -10.16 -1.66
C PRO A 152 -5.47 -10.39 -2.10
N ASN A 153 -6.08 -9.42 -2.80
CA ASN A 153 -7.48 -9.47 -3.21
C ASN A 153 -7.70 -10.10 -4.60
N GLU A 154 -6.63 -10.40 -5.34
CA GLU A 154 -6.72 -10.93 -6.70
C GLU A 154 -6.53 -12.46 -6.69
N LYS A 155 -7.65 -13.20 -6.76
CA LYS A 155 -7.64 -14.67 -6.85
C LYS A 155 -7.44 -15.21 -8.27
N THR A 156 -7.40 -14.37 -9.30
CA THR A 156 -7.72 -14.81 -10.68
C THR A 156 -6.88 -14.26 -11.84
N SER A 157 -5.87 -13.40 -11.66
CA SER A 157 -5.08 -12.91 -12.81
C SER A 157 -3.78 -13.71 -13.03
N LYS A 158 -3.59 -14.24 -14.25
CA LYS A 158 -2.35 -14.90 -14.73
C LYS A 158 -1.13 -13.96 -14.77
N LYS A 159 -1.31 -12.68 -14.46
CA LYS A 159 -0.29 -11.63 -14.37
C LYS A 159 -0.61 -10.72 -13.19
N ILE A 160 -0.26 -11.18 -11.99
CA ILE A 160 -0.38 -10.39 -10.75
C ILE A 160 0.45 -9.12 -10.96
N PRO A 161 -0.11 -7.90 -10.81
CA PRO A 161 0.69 -6.68 -10.80
C PRO A 161 1.57 -6.74 -9.55
N VAL A 162 2.84 -7.05 -9.76
CA VAL A 162 3.85 -7.02 -8.72
C VAL A 162 4.11 -5.56 -8.42
N ILE A 163 3.65 -5.09 -7.25
CA ILE A 163 3.99 -3.75 -6.79
C ILE A 163 5.37 -3.85 -6.14
N PHE A 164 6.30 -3.03 -6.62
CA PHE A 164 7.57 -2.82 -5.93
C PHE A 164 7.29 -1.89 -4.75
N SER A 165 7.35 -2.43 -3.56
CA SER A 165 7.13 -1.69 -2.32
C SER A 165 8.45 -1.44 -1.62
N PHE A 166 8.50 -0.36 -0.84
CA PHE A 166 9.65 -0.04 -0.02
C PHE A 166 9.24 0.41 1.38
N GLU A 167 10.13 0.20 2.34
CA GLU A 167 10.04 0.75 3.69
C GLU A 167 11.42 1.25 4.11
N ILE A 168 11.51 2.54 4.41
CA ILE A 168 12.74 3.23 4.81
C ILE A 168 12.51 3.83 6.20
N LYS A 169 13.34 3.45 7.16
CA LYS A 169 13.36 4.07 8.49
C LYS A 169 14.50 5.08 8.56
N ARG A 170 14.17 6.30 8.99
CA ARG A 170 15.14 7.38 9.20
C ARG A 170 14.88 8.13 10.50
N THR A 171 15.90 8.80 10.99
CA THR A 171 15.79 9.81 12.05
C THR A 171 15.99 11.18 11.40
N ILE A 172 15.06 12.10 11.65
CA ILE A 172 15.08 13.47 11.12
C ILE A 172 14.83 14.38 12.31
N GLU A 173 15.82 15.20 12.68
CA GLU A 173 15.76 16.09 13.85
C GLU A 173 15.36 15.38 15.15
N GLY A 174 15.96 14.22 15.42
CA GLY A 174 15.68 13.43 16.62
C GLY A 174 14.35 12.68 16.62
N LYS A 175 13.48 12.88 15.61
CA LYS A 175 12.25 12.12 15.42
C LYS A 175 12.46 10.98 14.44
N VAL A 176 11.90 9.81 14.78
CA VAL A 176 12.00 8.61 13.94
C VAL A 176 10.82 8.56 12.99
N TYR A 177 11.09 8.40 11.71
CA TYR A 177 10.10 8.32 10.65
C TYR A 177 10.23 7.03 9.85
N LYS A 178 9.09 6.56 9.34
CA LYS A 178 9.01 5.55 8.29
C LYS A 178 8.50 6.20 7.00
N CYS A 179 9.33 6.20 5.96
CA CYS A 179 8.93 6.51 4.59
C CYS A 179 8.61 5.19 3.87
N TYR A 180 7.39 5.00 3.40
CA TYR A 180 6.96 3.76 2.77
C TYR A 180 6.00 4.03 1.62
N GLY A 181 5.93 3.11 0.66
CA GLY A 181 5.08 3.30 -0.51
C GLY A 181 5.28 2.19 -1.53
N GLY A 182 4.85 2.47 -2.75
CA GLY A 182 4.93 1.52 -3.84
C GLY A 182 4.96 2.17 -5.22
N ILE A 183 5.44 1.38 -6.17
CA ILE A 183 5.54 1.70 -7.59
C ILE A 183 5.28 0.43 -8.42
N GLU A 184 4.61 0.58 -9.56
CA GLU A 184 4.26 -0.54 -10.46
C GLU A 184 5.44 -0.99 -11.34
N VAL A 185 6.44 -0.14 -11.53
CA VAL A 185 7.63 -0.39 -12.36
C VAL A 185 8.93 -0.20 -11.58
N GLU A 186 9.85 -1.15 -11.68
CA GLU A 186 11.14 -1.11 -10.96
C GLU A 186 11.94 0.18 -11.23
N LYS A 187 11.88 0.68 -12.47
CA LYS A 187 12.69 1.80 -12.96
C LYS A 187 12.53 3.10 -12.15
N GLY A 188 11.38 3.34 -11.51
CA GLY A 188 11.17 4.55 -10.70
C GLY A 188 11.45 4.35 -9.21
N MET A 189 11.91 3.17 -8.78
CA MET A 189 12.19 2.88 -7.36
C MET A 189 13.27 3.81 -6.80
N ASP A 190 14.31 4.09 -7.59
CA ASP A 190 15.40 4.97 -7.16
C ASP A 190 14.92 6.41 -6.92
N ASP A 191 13.97 6.90 -7.71
CA ASP A 191 13.39 8.24 -7.53
C ASP A 191 12.63 8.34 -6.20
N VAL A 192 11.89 7.30 -5.82
CA VAL A 192 11.16 7.30 -4.54
C VAL A 192 12.10 7.15 -3.35
N ILE A 193 13.12 6.29 -3.48
CA ILE A 193 14.16 6.16 -2.45
C ILE A 193 14.90 7.50 -2.29
N LYS A 194 15.21 8.19 -3.40
CA LYS A 194 15.81 9.52 -3.38
C LYS A 194 14.90 10.53 -2.68
N ALA A 195 13.61 10.54 -3.00
CA ALA A 195 12.62 11.41 -2.34
C ALA A 195 12.53 11.16 -0.83
N CYS A 196 12.48 9.90 -0.39
CA CYS A 196 12.50 9.57 1.04
C CYS A 196 13.81 9.96 1.73
N ASN A 197 14.95 9.86 1.04
CA ASN A 197 16.26 10.20 1.59
C ASN A 197 16.56 11.70 1.58
N SER A 198 15.87 12.48 0.75
CA SER A 198 16.02 13.93 0.72
C SER A 198 15.25 14.64 1.83
N ILE A 199 14.32 13.94 2.52
CA ILE A 199 13.46 14.55 3.55
C ILE A 199 14.28 15.23 4.64
N LYS A 200 14.03 16.52 4.86
CA LYS A 200 14.72 17.35 5.85
C LYS A 200 13.78 18.42 6.39
N LYS A 201 14.23 19.16 7.40
CA LYS A 201 13.53 20.39 7.81
C LYS A 201 13.53 21.40 6.67
N GLY A 202 12.39 22.03 6.46
CA GLY A 202 12.20 23.07 5.46
C GLY A 202 11.63 24.36 6.03
#